data_AF-A0A2G9ZFF2-F1
#
_entry.id   AF-A0A2G9ZFF2-F1
#
_cell.length_a   1.000
_cell.length_b   1.000
_cell.length_c   1.000
_cell.angle_alpha   90.00
_cell.angle_beta   90.00
_cell.angle_gamma   90.00
#
_symmetry.space_group_name_H-M   'P 1'
#
loop_
_entity.id
_entity.type
_entity.pdbx_description
1 polymer ?
#
loop_
_entity_poly.entity_id
_entity_poly.type
_entity_poly.pdbx_seq_one_letter_code
_entity_poly.pdbx_strand_id
1 'polypeptide(L)'
;MQNLLKNIPKNILKALNVLQEGGFEVYLVGGCVRDLLLGILGKTPNDWDITTSATPEQIQTIFEKEGFKTVYENQFGTVLVILGEGKGEKCLEITPFRTESEYSDKRHPDEIKWAKTLEEDLTRRDFTVNAIAIALTESLNPNPKS
;
A
#
# COMPACT_ATOMS: atom_id res chain seq x y z
N MET A 1 13.06 2.83 -13.98
CA MET A 1 11.74 2.42 -13.42
C MET A 1 11.30 1.03 -13.87
N GLN A 2 11.35 0.69 -15.17
CA GLN A 2 10.98 -0.64 -15.72
C GLN A 2 11.64 -1.87 -15.08
N ASN A 3 12.76 -1.71 -14.36
CA ASN A 3 13.46 -2.82 -13.71
C ASN A 3 12.92 -3.15 -12.31
N LEU A 4 12.16 -2.24 -11.68
CA LEU A 4 11.67 -2.42 -10.31
C LEU A 4 10.43 -3.33 -10.27
N LEU A 5 9.51 -3.14 -11.20
CA LEU A 5 8.27 -3.93 -11.31
C LEU A 5 8.55 -5.44 -11.50
N LYS A 6 9.66 -5.79 -12.15
CA LYS A 6 10.08 -7.20 -12.35
C LYS A 6 10.37 -7.94 -11.04
N ASN A 7 10.68 -7.20 -9.97
CA ASN A 7 11.00 -7.77 -8.66
C ASN A 7 9.78 -7.81 -7.73
N ILE A 8 8.61 -7.34 -8.18
CA ILE A 8 7.37 -7.39 -7.42
C ILE A 8 6.65 -8.71 -7.73
N PRO A 9 6.27 -9.51 -6.71
CA PRO A 9 5.51 -10.74 -6.91
C PRO A 9 4.18 -10.51 -7.65
N LYS A 10 3.79 -11.46 -8.51
CA LYS A 10 2.58 -11.33 -9.35
C LYS A 10 1.30 -11.12 -8.56
N ASN A 11 1.18 -11.73 -7.38
CA ASN A 11 0.01 -11.55 -6.51
C ASN A 11 -0.07 -10.12 -5.94
N ILE A 12 1.07 -9.51 -5.62
CA ILE A 12 1.14 -8.10 -5.21
C ILE A 12 0.74 -7.21 -6.40
N LEU A 13 1.31 -7.44 -7.59
CA LEU A 13 0.92 -6.68 -8.80
C LEU A 13 -0.58 -6.79 -9.11
N LYS A 14 -1.17 -7.99 -8.94
CA LYS A 14 -2.62 -8.19 -9.11
C LYS A 14 -3.41 -7.32 -8.13
N ALA A 15 -3.03 -7.31 -6.86
CA ALA A 15 -3.70 -6.50 -5.84
C ALA A 15 -3.56 -4.99 -6.10
N LEU A 16 -2.40 -4.54 -6.55
CA LEU A 16 -2.17 -3.13 -6.93
C LEU A 16 -3.04 -2.72 -8.13
N ASN A 17 -3.21 -3.61 -9.12
CA ASN A 17 -4.12 -3.39 -10.24
C ASN A 17 -5.57 -3.21 -9.78
N VAL A 18 -6.05 -3.96 -8.77
CA VAL A 18 -7.42 -3.79 -8.25
C VAL A 18 -7.67 -2.35 -7.78
N LEU A 19 -6.71 -1.74 -7.07
CA LEU A 19 -6.80 -0.35 -6.65
C LEU A 19 -6.77 0.63 -7.84
N GLN A 20 -5.85 0.42 -8.79
CA GLN A 20 -5.72 1.28 -9.98
C GLN A 20 -6.97 1.23 -10.87
N GLU A 21 -7.52 0.04 -11.11
CA GLU A 21 -8.76 -0.16 -11.87
C GLU A 21 -9.98 0.43 -11.14
N GLY A 22 -9.91 0.49 -9.80
CA GLY A 22 -10.86 1.24 -8.97
C GLY A 22 -10.76 2.76 -9.10
N GLY A 23 -9.77 3.29 -9.85
CA GLY A 23 -9.57 4.72 -10.06
C GLY A 23 -8.83 5.41 -8.92
N PHE A 24 -8.18 4.66 -8.03
CA PHE A 24 -7.44 5.20 -6.89
C PHE A 24 -5.97 5.41 -7.22
N GLU A 25 -5.37 6.39 -6.56
CA GLU A 25 -3.92 6.56 -6.61
C GLU A 25 -3.26 5.49 -5.74
N VAL A 26 -2.12 4.96 -6.17
CA VAL A 26 -1.46 3.83 -5.49
C VAL A 26 0.04 4.07 -5.44
N TYR A 27 0.57 4.03 -4.22
CA TYR A 27 1.97 4.26 -3.94
C TYR A 27 2.52 3.17 -3.03
N LEU A 28 3.65 2.57 -3.44
CA LEU A 28 4.47 1.79 -2.51
C LEU A 28 5.18 2.75 -1.57
N VAL A 29 5.23 2.44 -0.28
CA VAL A 29 5.90 3.26 0.75
C VAL A 29 6.71 2.41 1.73
N GLY A 30 7.47 3.06 2.61
CA GLY A 30 8.10 2.39 3.75
C GLY A 30 9.24 1.44 3.39
N GLY A 31 9.39 0.37 4.19
CA GLY A 31 10.50 -0.57 4.09
C GLY A 31 10.56 -1.32 2.75
N CYS A 32 9.40 -1.62 2.16
CA CYS A 32 9.33 -2.33 0.89
C CYS A 32 9.99 -1.53 -0.25
N VAL A 33 9.87 -0.21 -0.26
CA VAL A 33 10.50 0.68 -1.23
C VAL A 33 12.01 0.71 -1.04
N ARG A 34 12.48 0.88 0.20
CA ARG A 34 13.91 0.82 0.54
C ARG A 34 14.53 -0.49 0.04
N ASP A 35 13.89 -1.61 0.34
CA ASP A 35 14.41 -2.95 0.04
C ASP A 35 14.45 -3.19 -1.48
N LEU A 36 13.47 -2.67 -2.24
CA LEU A 36 13.48 -2.67 -3.71
C LEU A 36 14.60 -1.79 -4.29
N LEU A 37 14.83 -0.60 -3.72
CA LEU A 37 15.83 0.37 -4.20
C LEU A 37 17.27 -0.04 -3.89
N LEU A 38 17.51 -0.60 -2.70
CA LEU A 38 18.82 -1.12 -2.31
C LEU A 38 19.23 -2.36 -3.12
N GLY A 39 18.33 -2.90 -3.94
CA GLY A 39 18.64 -3.95 -4.90
C GLY A 39 19.26 -5.16 -4.21
N ILE A 40 18.79 -5.53 -3.02
CA ILE A 40 19.23 -6.75 -2.33
C ILE A 40 18.77 -7.94 -3.18
N LEU A 41 19.60 -8.27 -4.17
CA LEU A 41 19.54 -9.42 -5.05
C LEU A 41 19.35 -10.67 -4.19
N GLY A 42 18.09 -11.08 -4.02
CA GLY A 42 17.71 -12.31 -3.33
C GLY A 42 16.73 -12.18 -2.17
N LYS A 43 16.38 -10.97 -1.70
CA LYS A 43 15.36 -10.81 -0.64
C LYS A 43 14.15 -10.04 -1.15
N THR A 44 13.06 -10.76 -1.38
CA THR A 44 11.74 -10.15 -1.55
C THR A 44 11.34 -9.48 -0.22
N PRO A 45 10.77 -8.26 -0.23
CA PRO A 45 10.18 -7.68 0.96
C PRO A 45 9.24 -8.68 1.64
N ASN A 46 9.36 -8.80 2.96
CA ASN A 46 8.47 -9.65 3.76
C ASN A 46 7.06 -9.05 3.79
N ASP A 47 6.99 -7.74 3.93
CA ASP A 47 5.77 -6.95 4.04
C ASP A 47 5.71 -5.93 2.90
N TRP A 48 4.49 -5.63 2.45
CA TRP A 48 4.23 -4.69 1.36
C TRP A 48 3.29 -3.60 1.83
N ASP A 49 3.84 -2.41 2.05
CA ASP A 49 3.12 -1.23 2.52
C ASP A 49 2.68 -0.36 1.36
N ILE A 50 1.37 -0.16 1.24
CA ILE A 50 0.73 0.65 0.20
C ILE A 50 0.04 1.82 0.86
N THR A 51 0.10 2.97 0.20
CA THR A 51 -0.79 4.08 0.48
C THR A 51 -1.58 4.50 -0.73
N THR A 52 -2.82 4.94 -0.51
CA THR A 52 -3.81 5.15 -1.56
C THR A 52 -4.80 6.26 -1.21
N SER A 53 -5.45 6.83 -2.23
CA SER A 53 -6.54 7.78 -2.05
C SER A 53 -7.87 7.14 -1.62
N ALA A 54 -7.98 5.81 -1.65
CA ALA A 54 -9.18 5.08 -1.22
C ALA A 54 -9.38 5.10 0.30
N THR A 55 -10.63 5.18 0.77
CA THR A 55 -10.96 4.97 2.20
C THR A 55 -10.95 3.47 2.56
N PRO A 56 -10.88 3.09 3.85
CA PRO A 56 -10.89 1.69 4.26
C PRO A 56 -12.10 0.91 3.73
N GLU A 57 -13.28 1.52 3.71
CA GLU A 57 -14.52 0.92 3.20
C GLU A 57 -14.45 0.68 1.68
N GLN A 58 -13.88 1.64 0.94
CA GLN A 58 -13.67 1.49 -0.50
C GLN A 58 -12.68 0.38 -0.81
N ILE A 59 -11.57 0.30 -0.06
CA ILE A 59 -10.57 -0.76 -0.18
C ILE A 59 -11.25 -2.12 0.05
N GLN A 60 -11.95 -2.32 1.16
CA GLN A 60 -12.66 -3.58 1.43
C GLN A 60 -13.62 -3.93 0.30
N THR A 61 -14.45 -2.98 -0.14
CA THR A 61 -15.45 -3.19 -1.20
C THR A 61 -14.83 -3.69 -2.50
N ILE A 62 -13.77 -3.04 -3.00
CA ILE A 62 -13.18 -3.41 -4.29
C ILE A 62 -12.45 -4.76 -4.22
N PHE A 63 -11.79 -5.05 -3.09
CA PHE A 63 -11.04 -6.30 -2.93
C PHE A 63 -11.96 -7.49 -2.70
N GLU A 64 -13.00 -7.34 -1.89
CA GLU A 64 -14.01 -8.39 -1.68
C GLU A 64 -14.77 -8.70 -2.97
N LYS A 65 -15.07 -7.69 -3.81
CA LYS A 65 -15.66 -7.88 -5.13
C LYS A 65 -14.79 -8.73 -6.05
N GLU A 66 -13.47 -8.60 -5.95
CA GLU A 66 -12.48 -9.39 -6.69
C GLU A 66 -12.15 -10.74 -6.01
N GLY A 67 -12.87 -11.08 -4.92
CA GLY A 67 -12.77 -12.37 -4.22
C GLY A 67 -11.63 -12.45 -3.21
N PHE A 68 -11.02 -11.33 -2.83
CA PHE A 68 -10.02 -11.30 -1.77
C PHE A 68 -10.67 -11.21 -0.39
N LYS A 69 -10.02 -11.81 0.60
CA LYS A 69 -10.36 -11.59 2.00
C LYS A 69 -9.66 -10.33 2.51
N THR A 70 -10.42 -9.45 3.17
CA THR A 70 -9.90 -8.25 3.82
C THR A 70 -10.10 -8.30 5.33
N VAL A 71 -9.19 -7.67 6.08
CA VAL A 71 -9.30 -7.49 7.53
C VAL A 71 -9.05 -6.01 7.85
N TYR A 72 -9.99 -5.39 8.55
CA TYR A 72 -9.89 -4.00 8.99
C TYR A 72 -10.36 -3.87 10.45
N GLU A 73 -9.45 -4.18 11.39
CA GLU A 73 -9.72 -4.20 12.84
C GLU A 73 -8.63 -3.44 13.59
N ASN A 74 -8.31 -2.22 13.16
CA ASN A 74 -7.32 -1.38 13.85
C ASN A 74 -7.72 0.09 13.88
N GLN A 75 -7.06 0.81 14.78
CA GLN A 75 -7.23 2.26 14.97
C GLN A 75 -6.37 3.09 14.03
N PHE A 76 -5.61 2.47 13.12
CA PHE A 76 -4.59 3.12 12.28
C PHE A 76 -5.06 3.36 10.84
N GLY A 77 -6.22 2.82 10.47
CA GLY A 77 -6.79 2.96 9.14
C GLY A 77 -6.30 1.92 8.12
N THR A 78 -5.49 0.95 8.54
CA THR A 78 -4.82 0.03 7.63
C THR A 78 -5.70 -1.17 7.32
N VAL A 79 -5.98 -1.43 6.05
CA VAL A 79 -6.68 -2.63 5.60
C VAL A 79 -5.66 -3.68 5.20
N LEU A 80 -5.78 -4.89 5.75
CA LEU A 80 -4.98 -6.04 5.36
C LEU A 80 -5.71 -6.83 4.27
N VAL A 81 -5.08 -7.01 3.12
CA VAL A 81 -5.58 -7.88 2.04
C VAL A 81 -4.79 -9.19 2.05
N ILE A 82 -5.49 -10.31 2.19
CA ILE A 82 -4.89 -11.64 2.24
C ILE A 82 -4.69 -12.16 0.81
N LEU A 83 -3.45 -12.48 0.42
CA LEU A 83 -3.10 -12.83 -0.97
C LEU A 83 -2.86 -14.34 -1.21
N GLY A 84 -3.25 -15.21 -0.28
CA GLY A 84 -3.11 -16.66 -0.39
C GLY A 84 -3.78 -17.40 0.77
N GLU A 85 -3.62 -18.72 0.83
CA GLU A 85 -4.14 -19.57 1.91
C GLU A 85 -2.98 -20.40 2.53
N GLY A 86 -2.84 -20.40 3.86
CA GLY A 86 -1.89 -21.21 4.64
C GLY A 86 -0.89 -20.47 5.54
N LYS A 87 -0.06 -21.22 6.29
CA LYS A 87 1.01 -20.64 7.11
C LYS A 87 2.11 -20.02 6.23
N GLY A 88 2.35 -18.72 6.39
CA GLY A 88 3.25 -17.93 5.52
C GLY A 88 2.51 -17.09 4.48
N GLU A 89 1.19 -16.96 4.61
CA GLU A 89 0.35 -16.00 3.87
C GLU A 89 1.02 -14.62 3.79
N LYS A 90 1.15 -14.11 2.56
CA LYS A 90 1.56 -12.74 2.32
C LYS A 90 0.34 -11.84 2.39
N CYS A 91 0.41 -10.82 3.23
CA CYS A 91 -0.58 -9.77 3.32
C CYS A 91 -0.08 -8.54 2.57
N LEU A 92 -1.02 -7.78 2.00
CA LEU A 92 -0.78 -6.43 1.54
C LEU A 92 -1.37 -5.48 2.59
N GLU A 93 -0.57 -4.57 3.11
CA GLU A 93 -1.03 -3.55 4.04
C GLU A 93 -1.37 -2.28 3.26
N ILE A 94 -2.63 -1.88 3.27
CA ILE A 94 -3.10 -0.72 2.50
C ILE A 94 -3.61 0.32 3.48
N THR A 95 -2.92 1.45 3.56
CA THR A 95 -3.29 2.56 4.44
C THR A 95 -3.70 3.77 3.61
N PRO A 96 -4.94 4.26 3.72
CA PRO A 96 -5.36 5.50 3.08
C PRO A 96 -4.43 6.66 3.41
N PHE A 97 -4.40 7.68 2.55
CA PHE A 97 -3.75 8.94 2.90
C PHE A 97 -4.35 9.48 4.20
N ARG A 98 -3.50 9.84 5.15
CA ARG A 98 -3.94 10.40 6.42
C ARG A 98 -3.15 11.65 6.77
N THR A 99 -3.84 12.60 7.37
CA THR A 99 -3.23 13.69 8.14
C THR A 99 -3.28 13.31 9.61
N GLU A 100 -2.23 13.60 10.36
CA GLU A 100 -2.24 13.42 11.82
C GLU A 100 -2.66 14.73 12.50
N SER A 101 -3.57 14.65 13.46
CA SER A 101 -3.77 15.71 14.46
C SER A 101 -2.72 15.61 15.56
N GLU A 102 -2.66 16.61 16.45
CA GLU A 102 -1.71 16.66 17.56
C GLU A 102 -1.61 15.33 18.32
N TYR A 103 -0.38 14.95 18.67
CA TYR A 103 -0.10 13.76 19.46
C TYR A 103 -0.15 14.11 20.95
N SER A 104 -1.15 13.62 21.68
CA SER A 104 -1.11 13.69 23.15
C SER A 104 0.03 12.86 23.75
N ASP A 105 0.40 11.73 23.14
CA ASP A 105 1.37 10.76 23.69
C ASP A 105 2.66 10.57 22.87
N LYS A 106 2.86 11.39 21.82
CA LYS A 106 3.98 11.37 20.85
C LYS A 106 4.13 10.12 19.98
N ARG A 107 3.27 9.10 20.10
CA ARG A 107 3.40 7.85 19.31
C ARG A 107 2.13 7.44 18.58
N HIS A 108 0.97 7.86 19.06
CA HIS A 108 -0.32 7.51 18.47
C HIS A 108 -1.15 8.78 18.24
N PRO A 109 -1.70 8.99 17.04
CA PRO A 109 -2.59 10.11 16.80
C PRO A 109 -3.91 9.90 17.55
N ASP A 110 -4.40 10.96 18.20
CA ASP A 110 -5.66 10.91 18.95
C ASP A 110 -6.90 10.78 18.04
N GLU A 111 -6.78 11.23 16.77
CA GLU A 111 -7.82 11.13 15.75
C GLU A 111 -7.19 10.86 14.38
N ILE A 112 -7.81 9.97 13.59
CA ILE A 112 -7.46 9.79 12.18
C ILE A 112 -8.31 10.69 11.31
N LYS A 113 -7.63 11.48 10.47
CA LYS A 113 -8.27 12.25 9.41
C LYS A 113 -7.69 11.82 8.07
N TRP A 114 -8.58 11.58 7.11
CA TRP A 114 -8.17 11.20 5.77
C TRP A 114 -7.70 12.42 5.00
N ALA A 115 -6.49 12.33 4.47
CA ALA A 115 -5.95 13.36 3.59
C ALA A 115 -6.53 13.22 2.19
N LYS A 116 -6.48 14.31 1.41
CA LYS A 116 -6.95 14.28 0.02
C LYS A 116 -5.81 14.00 -0.95
N THR A 117 -4.58 14.23 -0.53
CA THR A 117 -3.39 14.19 -1.38
C THR A 117 -2.27 13.39 -0.73
N LEU A 118 -1.39 12.83 -1.56
CA LEU A 118 -0.20 12.13 -1.08
C LEU A 118 0.72 13.09 -0.32
N GLU A 119 0.84 14.35 -0.77
CA GLU A 119 1.71 15.35 -0.15
C GLU A 119 1.33 15.57 1.32
N GLU A 120 0.04 15.71 1.60
CA GLU A 120 -0.48 15.79 2.97
C GLU A 120 -0.10 14.55 3.80
N ASP A 121 -0.20 13.34 3.23
CA ASP A 121 0.23 12.10 3.91
C ASP A 121 1.75 12.01 4.12
N LEU A 122 2.56 12.54 3.20
CA LEU A 122 4.01 12.51 3.33
C LEU A 122 4.52 13.51 4.36
N THR A 123 3.83 14.65 4.57
CA THR A 123 4.26 15.67 5.54
C THR A 123 4.34 15.18 6.99
N ARG A 124 3.56 14.15 7.33
CA ARG A 124 3.56 13.53 8.66
C ARG A 124 4.59 12.40 8.84
N ARG A 125 5.19 11.89 7.75
CA ARG A 125 6.12 10.76 7.83
C ARG A 125 7.51 11.26 8.20
N ASP A 126 8.03 10.82 9.34
CA ASP A 126 9.39 11.13 9.77
C ASP A 126 10.42 10.75 8.68
N PHE A 127 11.39 11.65 8.45
CA PHE A 127 12.33 11.70 7.31
C PHE A 127 13.31 10.52 7.14
N THR A 128 13.25 9.46 7.95
CA THR A 128 14.29 8.42 8.01
C THR A 128 13.98 7.18 7.17
N VAL A 129 13.85 7.33 5.85
CA VAL A 129 13.69 6.23 4.86
C VAL A 129 12.22 5.79 4.61
N ASN A 130 11.27 6.10 5.48
CA ASN A 130 9.85 5.76 5.31
C ASN A 130 9.04 6.74 4.44
N ALA A 131 9.67 7.81 3.95
CA ALA A 131 9.04 8.87 3.14
C ALA A 131 9.21 8.68 1.62
N ILE A 132 9.81 7.58 1.17
CA ILE A 132 9.96 7.31 -0.26
C ILE A 132 8.67 6.64 -0.75
N ALA A 133 7.94 7.35 -1.62
CA ALA A 133 6.79 6.82 -2.32
C ALA A 133 7.16 6.50 -3.78
N ILE A 134 6.80 5.31 -4.27
CA ILE A 134 6.90 4.99 -5.69
C ILE A 134 5.50 4.96 -6.27
N ALA A 135 5.22 5.93 -7.14
CA ALA A 135 3.97 6.01 -7.88
C ALA A 135 3.88 4.86 -8.88
N LEU A 136 2.76 4.14 -8.84
CA LEU A 136 2.41 3.17 -9.86
C LEU A 136 1.57 3.89 -10.91
N THR A 137 2.23 4.47 -11.92
CA THR A 137 1.60 5.25 -12.99
C THR A 137 1.44 4.48 -14.30
N GLU A 138 2.11 3.34 -14.43
CA GLU A 138 1.96 2.44 -15.58
C GLU A 138 0.87 1.39 -15.27
N SER A 139 0.07 1.04 -16.29
CA SER A 139 -0.82 -0.11 -16.23
C SER A 139 0.01 -1.35 -15.92
N LEU A 140 -0.19 -1.99 -14.76
CA LEU A 140 0.56 -3.19 -14.37
C LEU A 140 0.03 -4.44 -15.09
N ASN A 141 -0.51 -4.28 -16.30
CA ASN A 141 -1.06 -5.35 -17.09
C ASN A 141 0.03 -5.98 -17.98
N PRO A 142 0.57 -7.16 -17.64
CA PRO A 142 1.57 -7.82 -18.48
C PRO A 142 0.98 -8.36 -19.79
N ASN A 143 -0.34 -8.32 -19.98
CA ASN A 143 -1.04 -8.65 -21.22
C ASN A 143 -2.16 -7.63 -21.46
N PRO A 144 -1.88 -6.50 -22.13
CA PRO A 144 -2.95 -5.67 -22.65
C PRO A 144 -3.80 -6.54 -23.57
N LYS A 145 -5.08 -6.73 -23.24
CA LYS A 145 -6.01 -7.37 -24.16
C LYS A 145 -5.99 -6.55 -25.45
N SER A 146 -5.47 -7.19 -26.51
CA SER A 146 -5.55 -6.74 -27.90
C SER A 146 -7.00 -6.58 -28.34
#